data_AF-A0A2V7Y8X1-F1
#
_entry.id   AF-A0A2V7Y8X1-F1
#
_cell.length_a   1.000
_cell.length_b   1.000
_cell.length_c   1.000
_cell.angle_alpha   90.00
_cell.angle_beta   90.00
_cell.angle_gamma   90.00
#
_symmetry.space_group_name_H-M   'P 1'
#
loop_
_entity.id
_entity.type
_entity.pdbx_description
1 polymer ?
#
loop_
_entity_poly.entity_id
_entity_poly.type
_entity_poly.pdbx_seq_one_letter_code
_entity_poly.pdbx_strand_id
1 'polypeptide(L)' 'MLIARVVVETLPGHARTVAERMSQMSGMGSLFTESDRRVVADWRVPSCDTREGLSEVLQAMNPEIVEVCPTLIVEED' A
#
# COMPACT_ATOMS: atom_id res chain seq x y z
N MET A 1 -8.25 -15.28 -1.12
CA MET A 1 -7.34 -14.16 -0.75
C MET A 1 -7.16 -13.32 -2.00
N LEU A 2 -6.93 -12.01 -1.88
CA LEU A 2 -6.68 -11.13 -3.03
C LEU A 2 -5.27 -10.53 -2.93
N ILE A 3 -4.65 -10.27 -4.08
CA ILE A 3 -3.44 -9.43 -4.13
C ILE A 3 -3.86 -8.05 -4.59
N ALA A 4 -3.66 -7.04 -3.75
CA ALA A 4 -3.80 -5.65 -4.12
C ALA A 4 -2.43 -5.09 -4.49
N ARG A 5 -2.28 -4.55 -5.70
CA ARG A 5 -1.16 -3.65 -6.00
C ARG A 5 -1.55 -2.25 -5.56
N VAL A 6 -0.82 -1.70 -4.60
CA VAL A 6 -1.04 -0.35 -4.06
C VAL A 6 0.05 0.59 -4.55
N VAL A 7 -0.37 1.73 -5.10
CA VAL A 7 0.51 2.87 -5.36
C VAL A 7 0.16 3.93 -4.32
N VAL A 8 1.18 4.41 -3.61
CA VAL A 8 1.03 5.34 -2.49
C VAL A 8 1.83 6.59 -2.80
N GLU A 9 1.14 7.74 -2.82
CA GLU A 9 1.78 9.04 -2.86
C GLU A 9 1.98 9.55 -1.44
N THR A 10 3.16 10.06 -1.14
CA THR A 10 3.55 10.58 0.17
C THR A 10 3.95 12.04 0.09
N LEU A 11 4.04 12.68 1.25
CA LEU A 11 4.75 13.94 1.39
C LEU A 11 6.21 13.80 0.90
N PRO A 12 6.84 14.90 0.41
CA PRO A 12 8.24 14.90 -0.02
C PRO A 12 9.19 14.44 1.09
N GLY A 13 10.11 13.53 0.78
CA GLY A 13 11.10 12.98 1.71
C GLY A 13 10.61 11.81 2.55
N HIS A 14 9.32 11.45 2.48
CA HIS A 14 8.70 10.47 3.38
C HIS A 14 8.51 9.08 2.77
N ALA A 15 8.71 8.90 1.45
CA ALA A 15 8.44 7.61 0.79
C ALA A 15 9.17 6.44 1.45
N ARG A 16 10.43 6.64 1.87
CA ARG A 16 11.20 5.59 2.54
C ARG A 16 10.63 5.23 3.92
N THR A 17 10.28 6.22 4.73
CA THR A 17 9.69 5.98 6.07
C THR A 17 8.33 5.29 5.95
N VAL A 18 7.51 5.70 4.98
CA VAL A 18 6.22 5.05 4.69
C VAL A 18 6.43 3.62 4.22
N ALA A 19 7.37 3.37 3.31
CA ALA A 19 7.75 2.04 2.84
C ALA A 19 8.21 1.13 3.99
N GLU A 20 9.05 1.64 4.90
CA GLU A 20 9.51 0.90 6.08
C GLU A 20 8.34 0.53 7.00
N ARG A 21 7.38 1.43 7.26
CA ARG A 21 6.19 1.13 8.05
C ARG A 21 5.28 0.12 7.36
N MET A 22 5.02 0.30 6.07
CA MET A 22 4.24 -0.65 5.26
C MET A 22 4.85 -2.04 5.25
N SER A 23 6.19 -2.17 5.24
CA SER A 23 6.88 -3.47 5.27
C SER A 23 6.57 -4.30 6.54
N GLN A 24 6.14 -3.64 7.62
CA GLN A 24 5.77 -4.29 8.87
C GLN A 24 4.32 -4.79 8.89
N MET A 25 3.53 -4.45 7.85
CA MET A 25 2.13 -4.86 7.76
C MET A 25 2.01 -6.31 7.33
N SER A 26 1.05 -7.02 7.93
CA SER A 26 0.80 -8.42 7.58
C SER A 26 0.32 -8.54 6.13
N GLY A 27 0.86 -9.54 5.42
CA GLY A 27 0.55 -9.78 4.01
C GLY A 27 1.27 -8.86 3.02
N MET A 28 2.08 -7.90 3.49
CA MET A 28 2.88 -7.05 2.59
C MET A 28 3.93 -7.89 1.86
N GLY A 29 3.97 -7.77 0.54
CA GLY A 29 4.84 -8.51 -0.36
C GLY A 29 5.94 -7.63 -0.93
N SER A 30 6.11 -7.69 -2.26
CA SER A 30 7.06 -6.82 -2.98
C SER A 30 6.76 -5.36 -2.64
N LEU A 31 7.77 -4.60 -2.23
CA LEU A 31 7.61 -3.21 -1.81
C LEU A 31 8.88 -2.45 -2.17
N PHE A 32 8.72 -1.32 -2.86
CA PHE A 32 9.82 -0.45 -3.26
C PHE A 32 9.39 1.01 -3.40
N THR A 33 10.34 1.91 -3.25
CA THR A 33 10.16 3.34 -3.50
C THR A 33 10.47 3.65 -4.97
N GLU A 34 9.48 4.08 -5.74
CA GLU A 34 9.67 4.52 -7.13
C GLU A 34 10.33 5.91 -7.19
N SER A 35 10.03 6.76 -6.22
CA SER A 35 10.63 8.08 -6.07
C SER A 35 10.64 8.52 -4.59
N ASP A 36 11.12 9.74 -4.34
CA ASP A 36 11.09 10.39 -3.01
C ASP A 36 9.67 10.61 -2.45
N ARG A 37 8.64 10.49 -3.31
CA ARG A 37 7.22 10.71 -2.97
C ARG A 37 6.32 9.53 -3.28
N ARG A 38 6.86 8.42 -3.81
CA ARG A 38 6.03 7.32 -4.31
C ARG A 38 6.52 5.97 -3.84
N VAL A 39 5.60 5.18 -3.30
CA VAL A 39 5.82 3.78 -2.89
C VAL A 39 4.89 2.89 -3.70
N VAL A 40 5.41 1.77 -4.18
CA VAL A 40 4.63 0.72 -4.84
C VAL A 40 4.78 -0.55 -4.03
N ALA A 41 3.67 -1.21 -3.73
CA ALA A 41 3.69 -2.48 -3.03
C ALA A 41 2.61 -3.44 -3.51
N ASP A 42 2.89 -4.74 -3.38
CA ASP A 42 1.90 -5.80 -3.48
C ASP A 42 1.47 -6.19 -2.06
N TRP A 43 0.17 -6.30 -1.83
CA TRP A 43 -0.39 -6.58 -0.52
C TRP A 43 -1.44 -7.68 -0.59
N ARG A 44 -1.18 -8.78 0.11
CA ARG A 44 -2.13 -9.88 0.27
C ARG A 44 -3.15 -9.53 1.34
N VAL A 45 -4.41 -9.45 0.93
CA VAL A 45 -5.51 -8.99 1.77
C VAL A 45 -6.68 -9.98 1.76
N PRO A 46 -7.51 -10.02 2.82
CA PRO A 46 -8.79 -10.72 2.80
C PRO A 46 -9.62 -10.40 1.56
N SER A 47 -10.34 -11.39 1.03
CA SER A 47 -11.17 -11.19 -0.18
C SER A 47 -12.40 -10.31 0.02
N CYS A 48 -12.70 -9.96 1.27
CA CYS A 48 -13.77 -9.02 1.63
C CYS A 48 -13.30 -7.56 1.67
N ASP A 49 -12.01 -7.28 1.52
CA ASP A 49 -11.50 -5.90 1.49
C ASP A 49 -11.90 -5.17 0.21
N THR A 50 -12.16 -3.88 0.36
CA THR A 50 -12.47 -2.96 -0.75
C THR A 50 -11.33 -1.99 -0.97
N ARG A 51 -11.32 -1.34 -2.13
CA ARG A 51 -10.32 -0.31 -2.48
C ARG A 51 -10.29 0.82 -1.44
N GLU A 52 -11.48 1.23 -0.99
CA GLU A 52 -11.67 2.26 0.01
C GLU A 52 -11.09 1.80 1.36
N GLY A 53 -11.44 0.60 1.83
CA GLY A 53 -10.94 0.07 3.10
C GLY A 53 -9.41 -0.06 3.14
N LEU A 54 -8.80 -0.52 2.05
CA LEU A 54 -7.33 -0.58 1.95
C LEU A 54 -6.67 0.80 2.02
N SER A 55 -7.31 1.81 1.41
CA SER A 55 -6.83 3.19 1.43
C SER A 55 -6.93 3.78 2.83
N GLU A 56 -8.05 3.58 3.51
CA GLU A 56 -8.27 4.04 4.89
C GLU A 56 -7.27 3.43 5.87
N VAL A 57 -6.99 2.13 5.78
CA VAL A 57 -6.01 1.45 6.65
C VAL A 57 -4.61 2.04 6.43
N LEU A 58 -4.18 2.21 5.19
CA LEU A 58 -2.86 2.74 4.89
C LEU A 58 -2.70 4.20 5.36
N GLN A 59 -3.70 5.04 5.12
CA GLN A 59 -3.71 6.44 5.55
C GLN A 59 -3.77 6.59 7.08
N ALA A 60 -4.54 5.74 7.77
CA ALA A 60 -4.62 5.77 9.24
C ALA A 60 -3.28 5.42 9.91
N MET A 61 -2.49 4.56 9.28
CA MET A 61 -1.19 4.12 9.81
C MET A 61 -0.03 5.05 9.43
N ASN A 62 -0.20 5.88 8.40
CA ASN A 62 0.86 6.70 7.84
C ASN A 62 0.31 8.10 7.52
N PRO A 63 0.39 9.05 8.47
CA PRO A 63 -0.13 10.40 8.27
C PRO A 63 0.55 11.18 7.13
N GLU A 64 1.71 10.72 6.66
CA GLU A 64 2.45 11.31 5.56
C GLU A 64 1.98 10.82 4.18
N ILE A 65 1.03 9.88 4.12
CA ILE A 65 0.38 9.48 2.88
C ILE A 65 -0.63 10.54 2.44
N VAL A 66 -0.53 10.97 1.19
CA VAL A 66 -1.45 11.92 0.56
C VAL A 66 -2.54 11.19 -0.20
N GLU A 67 -2.18 10.11 -0.92
CA GLU A 67 -3.11 9.37 -1.77
C GLU A 67 -2.73 7.89 -1.82
N VAL A 68 -3.74 7.02 -1.90
CA VAL A 68 -3.59 5.58 -2.11
C VAL A 68 -4.43 5.16 -3.30
N CYS A 69 -3.79 4.49 -4.25
CA CYS A 69 -4.40 3.99 -5.47
C CYS A 69 -4.27 2.45 -5.50
N PRO A 70 -5.21 1.72 -4.88
CA PRO A 70 -5.20 0.26 -4.90
C PRO A 70 -5.82 -0.26 -6.20
N THR A 71 -5.18 -1.29 -6.75
CA THR A 71 -5.66 -2.12 -7.86
C THR A 71 -5.78 -3.55 -7.37
N LEU A 72 -7.01 -4.06 -7.30
CA LEU A 72 -7.27 -5.44 -6.88
C LEU A 72 -6.96 -6.38 -8.05
N ILE A 73 -6.09 -7.34 -7.81
CA ILE A 73 -5.74 -8.42 -8.72
C ILE A 73 -6.23 -9.71 -8.06
N VAL A 74 -7.18 -10.38 -8.72
CA VAL A 74 -7.63 -11.70 -8.29
C VAL A 74 -6.54 -12.68 -8.72
N GLU A 75 -5.96 -13.44 -7.78
CA GLU A 75 -5.26 -14.68 -8.15
C GLU A 75 -6.35 -15.68 -8.54
N GLU A 76 -6.48 -15.96 -9.85
CA GLU A 76 -7.18 -17.15 -10.32
C GLU A 76 -6.30 -18.35 -9.96
N ASP A 77 -6.84 -19.27 -9.15
CA ASP A 77 -6.20 -20.54 -8.76
C ASP A 77 -6.06 -21.48 -9.97
#